data_AF-A0A8C3KX57-F1
#
_entry.id   AF-A0A8C3KX57-F1
#
_cell.length_a   1.000
_cell.length_b   1.000
_cell.length_c   1.000
_cell.angle_alpha   90.00
_cell.angle_beta   90.00
_cell.angle_gamma   90.00
#
_symmetry.space_group_name_H-M   'P 1'
#
loop_
_entity.id
_entity.type
_entity.pdbx_description
1 polymer ?
#
loop_
_entity_poly.entity_id
_entity_poly.type
_entity_poly.pdbx_seq_one_letter_code
_entity_poly.pdbx_strand_id
1 'polypeptide(L)'
;MAAQFRSYVWDPALIVAQMVLLQAAYYSSLGLWLALLGAFGSTGPSLHQIFSDEILGFSTPPGRLSMMAFVLNALTCALGLLYFIRRGKQCLDFTVTVHFFHLLGCWIYNSHFPSTLTWWLVHIVCTALMAAIGEYLCMRIELREIPLNSAPKSNV
;
A
#
# COMPACT_ATOMS: atom_id res chain seq x y z
N MET A 1 10.09 -30.22 23.96
CA MET A 1 10.33 -29.86 22.55
C MET A 1 10.76 -28.41 22.52
N ALA A 2 12.02 -28.14 22.19
CA ALA A 2 12.56 -26.78 22.18
C ALA A 2 11.85 -25.94 21.12
N ALA A 3 11.58 -24.67 21.42
CA ALA A 3 11.10 -23.71 20.45
C ALA A 3 12.15 -23.58 19.34
N GLN A 4 11.88 -24.20 18.20
CA GLN A 4 12.73 -24.09 17.03
C GLN A 4 12.54 -22.69 16.47
N PHE A 5 13.47 -21.78 16.78
CA PHE A 5 13.59 -20.50 16.11
C PHE A 5 13.70 -20.81 14.62
N ARG A 6 12.61 -20.53 13.88
CA ARG A 6 12.53 -20.76 12.45
C ARG A 6 13.63 -19.90 11.82
N SER A 7 14.71 -20.54 11.37
CA SER A 7 15.75 -19.90 10.57
C SER A 7 15.06 -19.20 9.41
N TYR A 8 15.47 -17.98 9.10
CA TYR A 8 14.98 -17.23 7.96
C TYR A 8 15.35 -17.99 6.68
N VAL A 9 14.52 -18.96 6.27
CA VAL A 9 14.66 -19.63 4.97
C VAL A 9 14.25 -18.60 3.94
N TRP A 10 15.24 -18.05 3.25
CA TRP A 10 15.03 -17.08 2.19
C TRP A 10 14.23 -17.75 1.07
N ASP A 11 12.94 -17.40 0.98
CA ASP A 11 12.06 -17.87 -0.08
C ASP A 11 11.75 -16.69 -1.01
N PRO A 12 12.55 -16.50 -2.09
CA PRO A 12 12.40 -15.36 -2.98
C PRO A 12 11.09 -15.40 -3.75
N ALA A 13 10.57 -16.60 -4.04
CA ALA A 13 9.32 -16.76 -4.76
C ALA A 13 8.16 -16.16 -3.95
N LEU A 14 8.17 -16.35 -2.62
CA LEU A 14 7.15 -15.79 -1.74
C LEU A 14 7.21 -14.25 -1.69
N ILE A 15 8.40 -13.66 -1.63
CA ILE A 15 8.57 -12.19 -1.63
C ILE A 15 8.06 -11.60 -2.95
N VAL A 16 8.42 -12.20 -4.09
CA VAL A 16 7.95 -11.75 -5.40
C VAL A 16 6.43 -11.90 -5.51
N ALA A 17 5.87 -13.02 -5.07
CA ALA A 17 4.43 -13.23 -5.07
C ALA A 17 3.68 -12.20 -4.20
N GLN A 18 4.18 -11.91 -3.00
CA GLN A 18 3.64 -10.86 -2.13
C GLN A 18 3.70 -9.48 -2.80
N MET A 19 4.80 -9.16 -3.47
CA MET A 19 4.96 -7.89 -4.18
C MET A 19 3.99 -7.77 -5.35
N VAL A 20 3.88 -8.81 -6.19
CA VAL A 20 2.93 -8.84 -7.31
C VAL A 20 1.49 -8.72 -6.82
N LEU A 21 1.14 -9.40 -5.72
CA LEU A 21 -0.19 -9.33 -5.13
C LEU A 21 -0.50 -7.94 -4.58
N LEU A 22 0.48 -7.29 -3.94
CA LEU A 22 0.34 -5.93 -3.44
C LEU A 22 0.19 -4.92 -4.58
N GLN A 23 0.90 -5.12 -5.70
CA GLN A 23 0.72 -4.30 -6.91
C GLN A 23 -0.67 -4.47 -7.52
N ALA A 24 -1.12 -5.71 -7.70
CA ALA A 24 -2.45 -6.00 -8.20
C ALA A 24 -3.52 -5.38 -7.30
N ALA A 25 -3.37 -5.51 -5.97
CA ALA A 25 -4.25 -4.89 -5.00
C ALA A 25 -4.24 -3.36 -5.15
N TYR A 26 -3.07 -2.72 -5.22
CA TYR A 26 -2.93 -1.27 -5.35
C TYR A 26 -3.68 -0.70 -6.54
N TYR A 27 -3.48 -1.25 -7.74
CA TYR A 27 -4.15 -0.74 -8.95
C TYR A 27 -5.64 -1.08 -8.98
N SER A 28 -6.03 -2.25 -8.45
CA SER A 28 -7.44 -2.65 -8.37
C SER A 28 -8.23 -1.75 -7.42
N SER A 29 -7.71 -1.50 -6.21
CA SER A 29 -8.35 -0.60 -5.26
C SER A 29 -8.31 0.86 -5.70
N LEU A 30 -7.25 1.30 -6.39
CA LEU A 30 -7.18 2.65 -6.95
C LEU A 30 -8.25 2.85 -8.02
N GLY A 31 -8.39 1.89 -8.95
CA GLY A 31 -9.44 1.91 -9.98
C GLY A 31 -10.84 1.92 -9.36
N LEU A 32 -11.06 1.13 -8.31
CA LEU A 32 -12.31 1.13 -7.55
C LEU A 32 -12.58 2.50 -6.90
N TRP A 33 -11.61 3.10 -6.22
CA TRP A 33 -11.78 4.41 -5.59
C TRP A 33 -12.05 5.50 -6.62
N LEU A 34 -11.35 5.49 -7.76
CA LEU A 34 -11.60 6.43 -8.85
C LEU A 34 -13.00 6.24 -9.46
N ALA A 35 -13.47 5.00 -9.62
CA ALA A 35 -14.82 4.72 -10.12
C ALA A 35 -15.90 5.19 -9.14
N LEU A 36 -15.72 4.91 -7.84
CA LEU A 36 -16.66 5.31 -6.79
C LEU A 36 -16.72 6.84 -6.65
N LEU A 37 -15.58 7.50 -6.51
CA LEU A 37 -15.50 8.97 -6.38
C LEU A 37 -15.91 9.68 -7.68
N GLY A 38 -15.57 9.09 -8.83
CA GLY A 38 -15.97 9.57 -10.14
C GLY A 38 -17.49 9.48 -10.37
N ALA A 39 -18.14 8.43 -9.88
CA ALA A 39 -19.60 8.31 -9.92
C ALA A 39 -20.30 9.44 -9.17
N PHE A 40 -19.77 9.87 -8.01
CA PHE A 40 -20.28 11.06 -7.31
C PHE A 40 -20.01 12.37 -8.08
N GLY A 41 -18.88 12.45 -8.78
CA GLY A 41 -18.47 13.63 -9.56
C GLY A 41 -18.94 13.64 -11.02
N SER A 42 -19.78 12.69 -11.45
CA SER A 42 -20.17 12.47 -12.86
C SER A 42 -18.99 12.39 -13.84
N THR A 43 -17.84 11.90 -13.37
CA THR A 43 -16.61 11.73 -14.15
C THR A 43 -16.24 10.25 -14.17
N GLY A 44 -16.08 9.66 -15.36
CA GLY A 44 -15.70 8.25 -15.48
C GLY A 44 -14.25 8.00 -15.06
N PRO A 45 -13.91 6.78 -14.58
CA PRO A 45 -12.53 6.42 -14.29
C PRO A 45 -11.72 6.39 -15.59
N SER A 46 -10.56 7.04 -15.58
CA SER A 46 -9.66 7.09 -16.74
C SER A 46 -8.23 6.75 -16.35
N LEU A 47 -7.50 6.10 -17.26
CA LEU A 47 -6.06 5.87 -17.09
C LEU A 47 -5.27 7.18 -16.92
N HIS A 48 -5.78 8.25 -17.52
CA HIS A 48 -5.19 9.56 -17.42
C HIS A 48 -5.19 10.08 -15.97
N GLN A 49 -6.22 9.81 -15.17
CA GLN A 49 -6.24 10.16 -13.74
C GLN A 49 -5.27 9.35 -12.88
N ILE A 50 -4.88 8.16 -13.34
CA ILE A 50 -3.95 7.28 -12.63
C ILE A 50 -2.51 7.70 -12.90
N PHE A 51 -2.16 7.99 -14.15
CA PHE A 51 -0.77 8.13 -14.56
C PHE A 51 -0.33 9.55 -14.91
N SER A 52 -1.25 10.50 -15.12
CA SER A 52 -0.88 11.89 -15.43
C SER A 52 -0.39 12.65 -14.22
N ASP A 53 0.76 13.30 -14.35
CA ASP A 53 1.26 14.20 -13.32
C ASP A 53 0.60 15.60 -13.37
N GLU A 54 0.05 16.00 -14.53
CA GLU A 54 -0.56 17.32 -14.73
C GLU A 54 -1.94 17.48 -14.10
N ILE A 55 -2.73 16.40 -14.06
CA ILE A 55 -4.12 16.43 -13.56
C ILE A 55 -4.16 16.53 -12.03
N LEU A 56 -3.10 16.05 -11.37
CA LEU A 56 -3.05 15.92 -9.92
C LEU A 56 -2.81 17.29 -9.27
N GLY A 57 -3.90 18.05 -9.06
CA GLY A 57 -3.85 19.39 -8.49
C GLY A 57 -5.11 19.78 -7.71
N PHE A 58 -4.99 20.81 -6.88
CA PHE A 58 -6.07 21.31 -6.02
C PHE A 58 -7.11 22.15 -6.78
N SER A 59 -6.70 22.72 -7.92
CA SER A 59 -7.49 23.69 -8.68
C SER A 59 -8.67 23.06 -9.41
N THR A 60 -8.49 21.84 -9.93
CA THR A 60 -9.50 21.18 -10.77
C THR A 60 -10.34 20.18 -9.96
N PRO A 61 -11.67 20.11 -10.17
CA PRO A 61 -12.51 19.09 -9.57
C PRO A 61 -12.03 17.64 -9.78
N PRO A 62 -11.65 17.19 -11.00
CA PRO A 62 -11.12 15.83 -11.20
C PRO A 62 -9.79 15.59 -10.50
N GLY A 63 -8.93 16.62 -10.38
CA GLY A 63 -7.67 16.54 -9.63
C GLY A 63 -7.92 16.28 -8.14
N ARG A 64 -8.88 16.99 -7.53
CA ARG A 64 -9.26 16.77 -6.12
C ARG A 64 -9.81 15.38 -5.86
N LEU A 65 -10.70 14.88 -6.74
CA LEU A 65 -11.24 13.52 -6.60
C LEU A 65 -10.14 12.47 -6.76
N SER A 66 -9.20 12.67 -7.67
CA SER A 66 -8.06 11.76 -7.86
C SER A 66 -7.15 11.77 -6.63
N MET A 67 -6.85 12.93 -6.04
CA MET A 67 -6.09 13.01 -4.78
C MET A 67 -6.79 12.28 -3.63
N MET A 68 -8.10 12.45 -3.47
CA MET A 68 -8.88 11.70 -2.48
C MET A 68 -8.80 10.20 -2.73
N ALA A 69 -8.88 9.76 -4.00
CA ALA A 69 -8.73 8.36 -4.36
C ALA A 69 -7.36 7.81 -3.96
N PHE A 70 -6.27 8.53 -4.25
CA PHE A 70 -4.91 8.11 -3.85
C PHE A 70 -4.75 7.99 -2.34
N VAL A 71 -5.29 8.92 -1.57
CA VAL A 71 -5.24 8.87 -0.10
C VAL A 71 -6.04 7.69 0.45
N LEU A 72 -7.27 7.47 -0.02
CA LEU A 72 -8.09 6.31 0.38
C LEU A 72 -7.45 4.99 -0.05
N ASN A 73 -6.80 4.99 -1.22
CA ASN A 73 -6.05 3.85 -1.71
C ASN A 73 -4.86 3.53 -0.80
N ALA A 74 -4.11 4.54 -0.35
CA ALA A 74 -3.01 4.35 0.61
C ALA A 74 -3.48 3.69 1.92
N LEU A 75 -4.65 4.11 2.45
CA LEU A 75 -5.26 3.49 3.64
C LEU A 75 -5.69 2.04 3.37
N THR A 76 -6.26 1.78 2.19
CA THR A 76 -6.67 0.44 1.76
C THR A 76 -5.47 -0.49 1.61
N CYS A 77 -4.39 0.00 0.99
CA CYS A 77 -3.15 -0.74 0.82
C CYS A 77 -2.39 -0.94 2.13
N ALA A 78 -2.54 -0.06 3.13
CA ALA A 78 -2.02 -0.30 4.48
C ALA A 78 -2.64 -1.55 5.12
N LEU A 79 -3.94 -1.80 4.89
CA LEU A 79 -4.59 -3.06 5.27
C LEU A 79 -4.10 -4.25 4.43
N GLY A 80 -3.76 -4.02 3.16
CA GLY A 80 -3.08 -5.01 2.31
C GLY A 80 -1.74 -5.46 2.89
N LEU A 81 -0.89 -4.52 3.33
CA LEU A 81 0.38 -4.84 4.00
C LEU A 81 0.16 -5.73 5.23
N LEU A 82 -0.87 -5.42 6.02
CA LEU A 82 -1.27 -6.21 7.18
C LEU A 82 -1.62 -7.65 6.81
N TYR A 83 -2.39 -7.85 5.75
CA TYR A 83 -2.86 -9.19 5.37
C TYR A 83 -1.75 -10.04 4.73
N PHE A 84 -0.95 -9.45 3.83
CA PHE A 84 0.02 -10.18 3.02
C PHE A 84 1.41 -10.33 3.67
N ILE A 85 1.92 -9.28 4.34
CA ILE A 85 3.31 -9.25 4.85
C ILE A 85 3.36 -9.63 6.33
N ARG A 86 2.42 -9.14 7.15
CA ARG A 86 2.29 -9.41 8.60
C ARG A 86 3.54 -9.11 9.45
N ARG A 87 4.59 -8.52 8.87
CA ARG A 87 5.88 -8.26 9.51
C ARG A 87 6.21 -6.79 9.41
N GLY A 88 6.22 -6.09 10.54
CA GLY A 88 6.31 -4.63 10.57
C GLY A 88 7.57 -4.09 9.88
N LYS A 89 8.72 -4.70 10.16
CA LYS A 89 10.03 -4.26 9.65
C LYS A 89 10.17 -4.25 8.13
N GLN A 90 9.33 -4.98 7.40
CA GLN A 90 9.38 -5.06 5.93
C GLN A 90 8.35 -4.14 5.25
N CYS A 91 7.42 -3.56 6.01
CA CYS A 91 6.30 -2.80 5.43
C CYS A 91 6.76 -1.56 4.65
N LEU A 92 7.82 -0.88 5.14
CA LEU A 92 8.40 0.27 4.45
C LEU A 92 8.95 -0.12 3.08
N ASP A 93 9.76 -1.18 3.00
CA ASP A 93 10.38 -1.63 1.76
C ASP A 93 9.33 -1.95 0.69
N PHE A 94 8.29 -2.70 1.05
CA PHE A 94 7.18 -3.00 0.12
C PHE A 94 6.41 -1.75 -0.30
N THR A 95 6.15 -0.83 0.63
CA THR A 95 5.43 0.43 0.33
C THR A 95 6.19 1.30 -0.65
N VAL A 96 7.49 1.49 -0.41
CA VAL A 96 8.38 2.26 -1.29
C VAL A 96 8.47 1.59 -2.65
N THR A 97 8.58 0.27 -2.69
CA THR A 97 8.65 -0.47 -3.96
C THR A 97 7.36 -0.30 -4.77
N VAL A 98 6.18 -0.37 -4.13
CA VAL A 98 4.89 -0.12 -4.82
C VAL A 98 4.87 1.26 -5.47
N HIS A 99 5.23 2.31 -4.71
CA HIS A 99 5.22 3.68 -5.21
C HIS A 99 6.34 3.94 -6.25
N PHE A 100 7.45 3.23 -6.17
CA PHE A 100 8.52 3.27 -7.16
C PHE A 100 8.05 2.73 -8.52
N PHE A 101 7.35 1.60 -8.55
CA PHE A 101 6.76 1.10 -9.80
C PHE A 101 5.67 2.03 -10.33
N HIS A 102 4.89 2.67 -9.44
CA HIS A 102 3.93 3.68 -9.87
C HIS A 102 4.63 4.88 -10.51
N LEU A 103 5.70 5.41 -9.90
CA LEU A 103 6.55 6.45 -10.50
C LEU A 103 7.06 6.05 -11.88
N LEU A 104 7.56 4.81 -12.03
CA LEU A 104 8.02 4.29 -13.31
C LEU A 104 6.88 4.23 -14.33
N GLY A 105 5.68 3.81 -13.92
CA GLY A 105 4.49 3.82 -14.75
C GLY A 105 4.12 5.22 -15.23
N CYS A 106 4.14 6.21 -14.34
CA CYS A 106 3.90 7.62 -14.68
C CYS A 106 4.97 8.15 -15.64
N TRP A 107 6.25 7.82 -15.43
CA TRP A 107 7.32 8.24 -16.32
C TRP A 107 7.13 7.65 -17.73
N ILE A 108 6.85 6.35 -17.83
CA ILE A 108 6.61 5.69 -19.12
C ILE A 108 5.37 6.27 -19.81
N TYR A 109 4.29 6.51 -19.05
CA TYR A 109 3.03 7.02 -19.60
C TYR A 109 3.15 8.45 -20.14
N ASN A 110 3.78 9.35 -19.38
CA ASN A 110 3.91 10.75 -19.78
C ASN A 110 5.08 11.00 -20.74
N SER A 111 5.98 10.02 -20.93
CA SER A 111 7.23 10.15 -21.70
C SER A 111 8.22 11.19 -21.16
N HIS A 112 7.88 11.89 -20.08
CA HIS A 112 8.76 12.77 -19.30
C HIS A 112 8.76 12.38 -17.83
N PHE A 113 9.80 12.81 -17.13
CA PHE A 113 9.90 12.59 -15.69
C PHE A 113 8.93 13.52 -14.95
N PRO A 114 8.12 13.03 -13.99
CA PRO A 114 7.15 13.85 -13.26
C PRO A 114 7.81 15.06 -12.59
N SER A 115 7.56 16.25 -13.10
CA SER A 115 8.13 17.50 -12.57
C SER A 115 7.15 18.27 -11.68
N THR A 116 5.89 17.86 -11.67
CA THR A 116 4.81 18.56 -10.99
C THR A 116 4.92 18.42 -9.46
N LEU A 117 5.09 19.53 -8.73
CA LEU A 117 5.30 19.50 -7.27
C LEU A 117 4.12 18.88 -6.49
N THR A 118 2.88 19.14 -6.91
CA THR A 118 1.68 18.59 -6.26
C THR A 118 1.64 17.07 -6.37
N TRP A 119 2.07 16.51 -7.50
CA TRP A 119 2.22 15.07 -7.69
C TRP A 119 3.17 14.48 -6.65
N TRP A 120 4.37 15.06 -6.48
CA TRP A 120 5.35 14.63 -5.48
C TRP A 120 4.80 14.69 -4.06
N LEU A 121 4.15 15.79 -3.69
CA LEU A 121 3.57 15.95 -2.35
C LEU A 121 2.53 14.88 -2.06
N VAL A 122 1.62 14.62 -3.00
CA VAL A 122 0.57 13.60 -2.81
C VAL A 122 1.18 12.21 -2.67
N HIS A 123 2.14 11.83 -3.52
CA HIS A 123 2.75 10.51 -3.45
C HIS A 123 3.64 10.32 -2.23
N ILE A 124 4.36 11.36 -1.77
CA ILE A 124 5.12 11.31 -0.51
C ILE A 124 4.17 11.10 0.67
N VAL A 125 3.07 11.86 0.73
CA VAL A 125 2.06 11.71 1.79
C VAL A 125 1.42 10.33 1.73
N CYS A 126 1.04 9.82 0.56
CA CYS A 126 0.47 8.48 0.41
C CYS A 126 1.46 7.38 0.82
N THR A 127 2.73 7.50 0.44
CA THR A 127 3.80 6.58 0.83
C THR A 127 3.96 6.58 2.36
N ALA A 128 4.04 7.75 2.98
CA ALA A 128 4.20 7.90 4.42
C ALA A 128 3.00 7.34 5.19
N LEU A 129 1.77 7.63 4.74
CA LEU A 129 0.54 7.11 5.34
C LEU A 129 0.47 5.59 5.24
N MET A 130 0.69 5.03 4.05
CA MET A 130 0.68 3.59 3.83
C MET A 130 1.74 2.88 4.68
N ALA A 131 2.97 3.41 4.72
CA ALA A 131 4.07 2.83 5.48
C ALA A 131 3.82 2.90 6.99
N ALA A 132 3.49 4.08 7.54
CA ALA A 132 3.30 4.27 8.97
C ALA A 132 2.11 3.47 9.52
N ILE A 133 0.96 3.48 8.81
CA ILE A 133 -0.22 2.73 9.22
C ILE A 133 0.03 1.22 9.05
N GLY A 134 0.63 0.80 7.92
CA GLY A 134 0.95 -0.60 7.68
C GLY A 134 1.90 -1.18 8.71
N GLU A 135 2.97 -0.44 9.04
CA GLU A 135 3.92 -0.80 10.07
C GLU A 135 3.26 -0.87 11.45
N TYR A 136 2.50 0.16 11.83
CA TYR A 136 1.77 0.19 13.10
C TYR A 136 0.84 -1.02 13.24
N LEU A 137 0.03 -1.31 12.22
CA LEU A 137 -0.91 -2.43 12.24
C LEU A 137 -0.18 -3.77 12.31
N CYS A 138 0.87 -3.96 11.51
CA CYS A 138 1.66 -5.20 11.53
C CYS A 138 2.33 -5.41 12.88
N MET A 139 2.94 -4.37 13.44
CA MET A 139 3.58 -4.42 14.76
C MET A 139 2.55 -4.76 15.85
N ARG A 140 1.35 -4.19 15.80
CA ARG A 140 0.29 -4.48 16.77
C ARG A 140 -0.19 -5.93 16.71
N ILE A 141 -0.22 -6.55 15.52
CA ILE A 141 -0.55 -7.97 15.37
C ILE A 141 0.62 -8.86 15.80
N GLU A 142 1.85 -8.50 15.44
CA GLU A 142 3.06 -9.25 15.80
C GLU A 142 3.27 -9.29 17.32
N LEU A 143 2.92 -8.21 18.03
CA LEU A 143 2.99 -8.10 19.49
C LEU A 143 1.81 -8.74 20.23
N ARG A 144 0.78 -9.25 19.54
CA ARG A 144 -0.28 -10.01 20.22
C ARG A 144 0.31 -11.30 20.76
N GLU A 145 0.22 -11.46 22.07
CA GLU A 145 0.69 -12.62 22.80
C GLU A 145 0.08 -13.91 22.27
N ILE A 146 0.93 -14.92 22.10
CA ILE A 146 0.53 -16.29 21.77
C ILE A 146 -0.32 -16.76 22.96
N PRO A 147 -1.58 -17.21 22.76
CA PRO A 147 -2.37 -17.73 23.86
C PRO A 147 -1.64 -18.95 24.42
N LEU A 148 -1.08 -18.79 25.62
CA LEU A 148 -0.53 -19.87 26.40
C LEU A 148 -1.75 -20.72 26.81
N ASN A 149 -2.07 -21.73 26.02
CA ASN A 149 -2.99 -22.77 26.45
C ASN A 149 -2.44 -23.31 27.76
N SER A 150 -3.17 -23.07 28.85
CA SER A 150 -2.81 -23.35 30.23
C SER A 150 -2.15 -24.72 30.33
N ALA A 151 -0.84 -24.77 30.53
CA ALA A 151 -0.17 -26.03 30.82
C ALA A 151 -0.87 -26.65 32.05
N PRO A 152 -1.23 -27.95 32.04
CA PRO A 152 -1.89 -28.56 33.18
C PRO A 152 -1.01 -28.36 34.41
N LYS A 153 -1.56 -27.77 35.47
CA LYS A 153 -0.86 -27.69 36.76
C LYS A 153 -0.57 -29.13 37.20
N SER A 154 0.69 -29.55 37.16
CA SER A 154 1.12 -30.78 37.80
C SER A 154 0.97 -30.57 39.31
N ASN A 155 -0.09 -31.15 39.88
CA ASN A 155 -0.25 -31.22 41.33
C ASN A 155 0.80 -32.22 41.84
N VAL A 156 1.79 -31.72 42.58
CA VAL A 156 2.67 -32.52 43.45
C VAL A 156 2.40 -32.09 44.87
#